data_AF-A0A954BM21-F1
#
_entry.id   AF-A0A954BM21-F1
#
_cell.length_a   1.000
_cell.length_b   1.000
_cell.length_c   1.000
_cell.angle_alpha   90.00
_cell.angle_beta   90.00
_cell.angle_gamma   90.00
#
_symmetry.space_group_name_H-M   'P 1'
#
loop_
_entity.id
_entity.type
_entity.pdbx_description
1 polymer ?
#
loop_
_entity_poly.entity_id
_entity_poly.type
_entity_poly.pdbx_seq_one_letter_code
_entity_poly.pdbx_strand_id
1 'polypeptide(L)'
;MSGLDLGIVGNGTVAALINSRGDYQWFCLPRFDGQPVFNQLLGGGGCFSVWMEDLASRTQSYERNTAILRTRLESRDGAVVEITDFAPRFENRGRMFRPAALVRRFKVLAGTPRLKITLTPETDWGGRRLKPVRGVNHVRYVDEEIGFRVTTDAPVSYILSGQSFILDREAAFILGADESLSDHPETIAQDWEDRTCTYWKRWARSLAVPFEWQEAVVRAAVTLKLCVYEETGGIVAALTTSVPEHEGSERNWDYRYCWIRDAYFTVTALNRLSGMGTLEHYMRWVRNIVAQSKGGHIQPVYGIGLEADLTEDFAKSLPGYRGMGPVRVGNQAAEHVQHDVYGQVVLGVAQSFFDTRLLKRPGIAEFEQLEPVGERAFSVHDTPDAGIWEFRTIEQVHTSSAIMCWAACDRLAKIAAYLGLAPRAEYWRERADIIRTSVLEKAWNPEVEAFTAAFGGTDLDASVLLMEEIGIIRSEDPRYISTVHEINRDLKEGDHIYRH
;
A
#
# COMPACT_ATOMS: atom_id res chain seq x y z
N MET A 1 4.79 -22.97 9.75
CA MET A 1 4.03 -21.84 9.17
C MET A 1 4.92 -20.62 9.15
N SER A 2 4.96 -19.89 8.04
CA SER A 2 5.67 -18.61 7.91
C SER A 2 5.04 -17.57 8.84
N GLY A 3 5.85 -16.66 9.38
CA GLY A 3 5.36 -15.39 9.93
C GLY A 3 5.21 -14.36 8.81
N LEU A 4 4.95 -13.11 9.19
CA LEU A 4 4.89 -11.97 8.26
C LEU A 4 6.27 -11.35 7.95
N ASP A 5 7.35 -12.00 8.37
CA ASP A 5 8.72 -11.66 7.97
C ASP A 5 8.95 -12.06 6.51
N LEU A 6 8.50 -11.18 5.60
CA LEU A 6 8.44 -11.38 4.16
C LEU A 6 9.09 -10.19 3.44
N GLY A 7 9.98 -10.47 2.50
CA GLY A 7 10.49 -9.49 1.57
C GLY A 7 9.46 -9.14 0.50
N ILE A 8 9.18 -7.86 0.35
CA ILE A 8 8.37 -7.29 -0.74
C ILE A 8 9.24 -6.97 -1.97
N VAL A 9 8.77 -7.37 -3.15
CA VAL A 9 9.25 -6.90 -4.46
C VAL A 9 8.07 -6.38 -5.29
N GLY A 10 8.24 -5.32 -6.08
CA GLY A 10 7.15 -4.77 -6.89
C GLY A 10 7.58 -3.60 -7.77
N ASN A 11 6.68 -3.12 -8.63
CA ASN A 11 6.99 -2.06 -9.59
C ASN A 11 5.89 -1.00 -9.75
N GLY A 12 4.86 -1.01 -8.91
CA GLY A 12 3.70 -0.11 -9.00
C GLY A 12 2.61 -0.58 -9.97
N THR A 13 2.72 -1.82 -10.47
CA THR A 13 1.67 -2.53 -11.20
C THR A 13 1.36 -3.86 -10.52
N VAL A 14 2.39 -4.60 -10.15
CA VAL A 14 2.29 -5.83 -9.35
C VAL A 14 3.30 -5.81 -8.19
N ALA A 15 3.03 -6.61 -7.17
CA ALA A 15 3.95 -6.85 -6.06
C ALA A 15 3.80 -8.27 -5.53
N ALA A 16 4.88 -8.80 -4.98
CA ALA A 16 4.96 -10.12 -4.42
C ALA A 16 5.62 -10.11 -3.05
N LEU A 17 5.23 -11.07 -2.21
CA LEU A 17 5.81 -11.30 -0.89
C LEU A 17 6.56 -12.62 -0.86
N ILE A 18 7.80 -12.59 -0.39
CA ILE A 18 8.76 -13.69 -0.51
C ILE A 18 9.34 -13.97 0.87
N ASN A 19 9.28 -15.22 1.33
CA ASN A 19 9.85 -15.60 2.62
C ASN A 19 11.39 -15.71 2.57
N SER A 20 12.04 -15.91 3.72
CA SER A 20 13.50 -16.06 3.81
C SER A 20 14.10 -17.31 3.15
N ARG A 21 13.29 -18.22 2.58
CA ARG A 21 13.76 -19.33 1.72
C ARG A 21 13.75 -18.97 0.23
N GLY A 22 13.16 -17.83 -0.13
CA GLY A 22 12.88 -17.49 -1.51
C GLY A 22 11.57 -18.09 -2.01
N ASP A 23 10.64 -18.51 -1.16
CA ASP A 23 9.31 -18.95 -1.64
C ASP A 23 8.38 -17.75 -1.77
N TYR A 24 7.76 -17.61 -2.94
CA TYR A 24 6.67 -16.67 -3.14
C TYR A 24 5.44 -17.08 -2.31
N GLN A 25 5.09 -16.27 -1.33
CA GLN A 25 3.94 -16.47 -0.44
C GLN A 25 2.66 -15.81 -0.97
N TRP A 26 2.81 -14.68 -1.66
CA TRP A 26 1.70 -13.91 -2.19
C TRP A 26 2.09 -13.24 -3.50
N PHE A 27 1.26 -13.34 -4.53
CA PHE A 27 1.39 -12.61 -5.78
C PHE A 27 0.07 -12.64 -6.55
N CYS A 28 -0.38 -11.47 -7.00
CA CYS A 28 -1.62 -11.32 -7.75
C CYS A 28 -1.35 -10.88 -9.20
N LEU A 29 -2.22 -11.30 -10.11
CA LEU A 29 -2.21 -10.88 -11.51
C LEU A 29 -3.62 -10.42 -11.96
N PRO A 30 -3.71 -9.49 -12.93
CA PRO A 30 -2.60 -8.72 -13.51
C PRO A 30 -2.21 -7.48 -12.68
N ARG A 31 -2.96 -7.18 -11.60
CA ARG A 31 -2.75 -6.04 -10.69
C ARG A 31 -2.72 -6.49 -9.23
N PHE A 32 -2.49 -5.56 -8.30
CA PHE A 32 -2.50 -5.82 -6.85
C PHE A 32 -3.79 -6.48 -6.35
N ASP A 33 -4.94 -6.03 -6.85
CA ASP A 33 -6.28 -6.46 -6.45
C ASP A 33 -6.82 -7.63 -7.28
N GLY A 34 -6.02 -8.19 -8.19
CA GLY A 34 -6.40 -9.31 -9.05
C GLY A 34 -6.39 -10.69 -8.36
N GLN A 35 -6.42 -11.76 -9.18
CA GLN A 35 -6.43 -13.14 -8.69
C GLN A 35 -5.07 -13.52 -8.07
N PRO A 36 -5.06 -14.15 -6.88
CA PRO A 36 -3.82 -14.56 -6.23
C PRO A 36 -3.29 -15.86 -6.81
N VAL A 37 -2.34 -15.77 -7.75
CA VAL A 37 -1.72 -16.94 -8.40
C VAL A 37 -0.73 -17.66 -7.49
N PHE A 38 -0.09 -16.91 -6.60
CA PHE A 38 0.63 -17.45 -5.44
C PHE A 38 -0.08 -16.98 -4.18
N ASN A 39 -0.48 -17.93 -3.34
CA ASN A 39 -1.48 -17.69 -2.29
C ASN A 39 -1.20 -18.47 -0.98
N GLN A 40 0.03 -18.97 -0.81
CA GLN A 40 0.45 -19.68 0.41
C GLN A 40 0.30 -18.84 1.68
N LEU A 41 0.36 -17.50 1.58
CA LEU A 41 0.09 -16.60 2.71
C LEU A 41 -1.26 -16.91 3.37
N LEU A 42 -2.26 -17.28 2.58
CA LEU A 42 -3.62 -17.60 3.03
C LEU A 42 -3.90 -19.11 3.02
N GLY A 43 -2.83 -19.92 2.99
CA GLY A 43 -2.89 -21.38 3.06
C GLY A 43 -3.32 -22.09 1.77
N GLY A 44 -3.32 -21.41 0.63
CA GLY A 44 -3.52 -22.04 -0.68
C GLY A 44 -2.28 -22.80 -1.20
N GLY A 45 -2.43 -23.48 -2.34
CA GLY A 45 -1.38 -24.30 -2.98
C GLY A 45 -0.55 -23.56 -4.04
N GLY A 46 -0.97 -22.34 -4.39
CA GLY A 46 -0.33 -21.44 -5.34
C GLY A 46 1.09 -21.06 -4.91
N CYS A 47 2.13 -21.55 -5.59
CA CYS A 47 3.52 -21.19 -5.23
C CYS A 47 4.52 -21.13 -6.39
N PHE A 48 5.58 -20.36 -6.14
CA PHE A 48 6.87 -20.46 -6.80
C PHE A 48 7.92 -20.65 -5.69
N SER A 49 8.29 -21.90 -5.42
CA SER A 49 9.12 -22.27 -4.26
C SER A 49 10.49 -22.81 -4.66
N VAL A 50 11.46 -22.63 -3.77
CA VAL A 50 12.82 -23.11 -3.91
C VAL A 50 13.17 -23.99 -2.73
N TRP A 51 13.54 -25.23 -3.02
CA TRP A 51 14.12 -26.14 -2.06
C TRP A 51 15.58 -26.38 -2.40
N MET A 52 16.44 -26.36 -1.39
CA MET A 52 17.87 -26.64 -1.49
C MET A 52 18.20 -27.85 -0.62
N GLU A 53 18.97 -28.78 -1.16
CA GLU A 53 19.48 -29.94 -0.43
C GLU A 53 20.38 -29.49 0.73
N ASP A 54 20.23 -30.15 1.88
CA ASP A 54 21.02 -29.90 3.09
C ASP A 54 21.12 -28.43 3.52
N LEU A 55 20.06 -27.65 3.31
CA LEU A 55 20.00 -26.24 3.73
C LEU A 55 20.37 -26.09 5.22
N ALA A 56 21.44 -25.34 5.48
CA ALA A 56 21.99 -25.08 6.81
C ALA A 56 21.63 -23.69 7.32
N SER A 57 21.75 -22.67 6.48
CA SER A 57 21.47 -21.28 6.84
C SER A 57 20.88 -20.49 5.67
N ARG A 58 20.25 -19.38 6.02
CA ARG A 58 19.61 -18.47 5.07
C ARG A 58 19.70 -17.03 5.57
N THR A 59 19.94 -16.10 4.67
CA THR A 59 19.92 -14.66 4.95
C THR A 59 19.18 -13.96 3.83
N GLN A 60 18.40 -12.94 4.17
CA GLN A 60 17.66 -12.14 3.20
C GLN A 60 17.92 -10.66 3.46
N SER A 61 18.18 -9.91 2.39
CA SER A 61 18.47 -8.48 2.46
C SER A 61 18.08 -7.78 1.17
N TYR A 62 17.80 -6.49 1.25
CA TYR A 62 17.63 -5.67 0.06
C TYR A 62 18.98 -5.19 -0.48
N GLU A 63 19.12 -5.16 -1.81
CA GLU A 63 20.17 -4.37 -2.43
C GLU A 63 19.96 -2.90 -2.02
N ARG A 64 21.02 -2.26 -1.52
CA ARG A 64 20.96 -0.96 -0.86
C ARG A 64 20.18 0.08 -1.67
N ASN A 65 19.19 0.70 -1.02
CA ASN A 65 18.32 1.75 -1.58
C ASN A 65 17.47 1.29 -2.78
N THR A 66 17.09 0.01 -2.82
CA THR A 66 16.26 -0.55 -3.90
C THR A 66 15.12 -1.44 -3.40
N ALA A 67 14.24 -1.83 -4.32
CA ALA A 67 13.26 -2.91 -4.12
C ALA A 67 13.72 -4.25 -4.73
N ILE A 68 15.04 -4.47 -4.84
CA ILE A 68 15.62 -5.74 -5.30
C ILE A 68 16.00 -6.55 -4.07
N LEU A 69 15.44 -7.75 -3.95
CA LEU A 69 15.62 -8.63 -2.82
C LEU A 69 16.67 -9.70 -3.14
N ARG A 70 17.63 -9.90 -2.22
CA ARG A 70 18.65 -10.93 -2.28
C ARG A 70 18.39 -11.95 -1.18
N THR A 71 18.23 -13.22 -1.55
CA THR A 71 18.13 -14.33 -0.61
C THR A 71 19.30 -15.27 -0.82
N ARG A 72 20.17 -15.40 0.18
CA ARG A 72 21.32 -16.32 0.16
C ARG A 72 20.96 -17.58 0.93
N LEU A 73 21.14 -18.72 0.28
CA LEU A 73 20.95 -20.04 0.85
C LEU A 73 22.29 -20.76 0.90
N GLU A 74 22.61 -21.34 2.05
CA GLU A 74 23.85 -22.07 2.28
C GLU A 74 23.54 -23.44 2.85
N SER A 75 24.16 -24.46 2.26
CA SER A 75 24.01 -25.86 2.63
C SER A 75 25.13 -26.33 3.55
N ARG A 76 24.92 -27.46 4.23
CA ARG A 76 25.86 -28.00 5.23
C ARG A 76 27.22 -28.39 4.65
N ASP A 77 27.27 -28.73 3.36
CA ASP A 77 28.50 -29.08 2.64
C ASP A 77 29.25 -27.84 2.10
N GLY A 78 28.73 -26.63 2.36
CA GLY A 78 29.32 -25.37 1.94
C GLY A 78 28.91 -24.88 0.56
N ALA A 79 27.98 -25.54 -0.14
CA ALA A 79 27.42 -24.95 -1.36
C ALA A 79 26.54 -23.74 -1.02
N VAL A 80 26.64 -22.68 -1.84
CA VAL A 80 25.98 -21.40 -1.63
C VAL A 80 25.34 -20.94 -2.94
N VAL A 81 24.05 -20.61 -2.87
CA VAL A 81 23.30 -19.97 -3.96
C VAL A 81 22.71 -18.64 -3.49
N GLU A 82 22.78 -17.64 -4.34
CA GLU A 82 22.06 -16.38 -4.19
C GLU A 82 20.87 -16.35 -5.15
N ILE A 83 19.72 -15.94 -4.63
CA ILE A 83 18.48 -15.73 -5.38
C ILE A 83 18.21 -14.23 -5.39
N THR A 84 18.02 -13.67 -6.58
CA THR A 84 17.69 -12.25 -6.76
C THR A 84 16.30 -12.12 -7.31
N ASP A 85 15.42 -11.49 -6.55
CA ASP A 85 14.02 -11.26 -6.90
C ASP A 85 13.75 -9.78 -7.07
N PHE A 86 13.08 -9.41 -8.17
CA PHE A 86 12.63 -8.05 -8.42
C PHE A 86 11.48 -8.01 -9.43
N ALA A 87 10.75 -6.89 -9.44
CA ALA A 87 9.83 -6.56 -10.53
C ALA A 87 10.46 -5.47 -11.41
N PRO A 88 10.53 -5.62 -12.74
CA PRO A 88 11.20 -4.66 -13.61
C PRO A 88 10.58 -3.27 -13.51
N ARG A 89 11.43 -2.25 -13.31
CA ARG A 89 11.00 -0.85 -13.24
C ARG A 89 12.10 0.10 -13.71
N PHE A 90 11.92 0.73 -14.88
CA PHE A 90 12.87 1.71 -15.41
C PHE A 90 12.28 2.51 -16.57
N GLU A 91 12.90 3.63 -16.93
CA GLU A 91 12.55 4.33 -18.17
C GLU A 91 13.02 3.55 -19.40
N ASN A 92 12.13 3.39 -20.37
CA ASN A 92 12.40 2.74 -21.64
C ASN A 92 11.66 3.49 -22.76
N ARG A 93 12.40 4.04 -23.73
CA ARG A 93 11.81 4.75 -24.89
C ARG A 93 10.78 5.83 -24.50
N GLY A 94 11.11 6.64 -23.49
CA GLY A 94 10.27 7.76 -23.03
C GLY A 94 9.04 7.37 -22.20
N ARG A 95 8.86 6.09 -21.86
CA ARG A 95 7.82 5.63 -20.94
C ARG A 95 8.41 4.85 -19.76
N MET A 96 7.70 4.86 -18.63
CA MET A 96 8.04 3.99 -17.51
C MET A 96 7.70 2.54 -17.88
N PHE A 97 8.71 1.68 -17.97
CA PHE A 97 8.56 0.24 -18.14
C PHE A 97 8.33 -0.40 -16.78
N ARG A 98 7.12 -0.93 -16.57
CA ARG A 98 6.67 -1.58 -15.33
C ARG A 98 5.63 -2.68 -15.64
N PRO A 99 6.01 -3.75 -16.37
CA PRO A 99 5.08 -4.80 -16.74
C PRO A 99 4.51 -5.53 -15.53
N ALA A 100 3.36 -6.20 -15.68
CA ALA A 100 2.88 -7.18 -14.71
C ALA A 100 3.77 -8.44 -14.75
N ALA A 101 4.97 -8.34 -14.17
CA ALA A 101 6.02 -9.33 -14.30
C ALA A 101 6.92 -9.38 -13.05
N LEU A 102 7.51 -10.55 -12.84
CA LEU A 102 8.53 -10.81 -11.83
C LEU A 102 9.74 -11.46 -12.49
N VAL A 103 10.92 -11.12 -12.01
CA VAL A 103 12.17 -11.73 -12.42
C VAL A 103 12.83 -12.35 -11.20
N ARG A 104 13.23 -13.60 -11.36
CA ARG A 104 14.07 -14.32 -10.41
C ARG A 104 15.34 -14.78 -11.10
N ARG A 105 16.49 -14.52 -10.50
CA ARG A 105 17.79 -15.01 -10.95
C ARG A 105 18.44 -15.85 -9.87
N PHE A 106 19.19 -16.86 -10.29
CA PHE A 106 19.96 -17.75 -9.43
C PHE A 106 21.43 -17.64 -9.80
N LYS A 107 22.27 -17.42 -8.78
CA LYS A 107 23.72 -17.35 -8.93
C LYS A 107 24.40 -18.29 -7.95
N VAL A 108 25.26 -19.16 -8.46
CA VAL A 108 26.11 -20.02 -7.63
C VAL A 108 27.28 -19.19 -7.12
N LEU A 109 27.41 -19.09 -5.80
CA LEU A 109 28.53 -18.38 -5.16
C LEU A 109 29.64 -19.33 -4.72
N ALA A 110 29.29 -20.57 -4.37
CA ALA A 110 30.24 -21.61 -3.98
C ALA A 110 29.62 -23.02 -4.13
N GLY A 111 30.48 -24.03 -4.31
CA GLY A 111 30.09 -25.44 -4.31
C GLY A 111 29.18 -25.83 -5.48
N THR A 112 28.36 -26.87 -5.27
CA THR A 112 27.52 -27.48 -6.30
C THR A 112 26.09 -27.61 -5.77
N PRO A 113 25.34 -26.50 -5.67
CA PRO A 113 24.04 -26.49 -5.01
C PRO A 113 23.03 -27.34 -5.78
N ARG A 114 22.38 -28.26 -5.06
CA ARG A 114 21.29 -29.08 -5.61
C ARG A 114 19.94 -28.49 -5.22
N LEU A 115 19.18 -28.08 -6.23
CA LEU A 115 17.93 -27.34 -6.06
C LEU A 115 16.74 -28.12 -6.62
N LYS A 116 15.57 -27.90 -6.03
CA LYS A 116 14.27 -28.21 -6.62
C LYS A 116 13.46 -26.93 -6.69
N ILE A 117 13.01 -26.59 -7.89
CA ILE A 117 12.14 -25.44 -8.14
C ILE A 117 10.75 -25.96 -8.47
N THR A 118 9.73 -25.40 -7.83
CA THR A 118 8.34 -25.81 -8.01
C THR A 118 7.49 -24.60 -8.38
N LEU A 119 6.67 -24.75 -9.42
CA LEU A 119 5.74 -23.75 -9.93
C LEU A 119 4.35 -24.39 -10.00
N THR A 120 3.46 -24.00 -9.09
CA THR A 120 2.08 -24.52 -9.00
C THR A 120 1.07 -23.40 -8.86
N PRO A 121 0.95 -22.49 -9.84
CA PRO A 121 0.02 -21.39 -9.75
C PRO A 121 -1.43 -21.87 -9.69
N GLU A 122 -2.25 -21.10 -8.98
CA GLU A 122 -3.68 -21.32 -8.84
C GLU A 122 -4.47 -20.13 -9.38
N THR A 123 -5.77 -20.34 -9.54
CA THR A 123 -6.77 -19.33 -9.89
C THR A 123 -8.06 -19.65 -9.11
N ASP A 124 -9.12 -18.89 -9.36
CA ASP A 124 -10.41 -19.01 -8.66
C ASP A 124 -10.20 -18.97 -7.14
N TRP A 125 -9.33 -18.04 -6.69
CA TRP A 125 -8.93 -17.91 -5.29
C TRP A 125 -8.49 -19.24 -4.64
N GLY A 126 -7.58 -19.97 -5.28
CA GLY A 126 -7.08 -21.26 -4.78
C GLY A 126 -8.02 -22.45 -5.06
N GLY A 127 -9.15 -22.23 -5.71
CA GLY A 127 -10.10 -23.29 -6.08
C GLY A 127 -9.62 -24.17 -7.23
N ARG A 128 -8.74 -23.65 -8.09
CA ARG A 128 -8.29 -24.37 -9.30
C ARG A 128 -6.79 -24.19 -9.54
N ARG A 129 -6.08 -25.30 -9.69
CA ARG A 129 -4.68 -25.30 -10.14
C ARG A 129 -4.60 -25.10 -11.66
N LEU A 130 -3.76 -24.15 -12.10
CA LEU A 130 -3.50 -23.93 -13.52
C LEU A 130 -2.59 -25.04 -14.07
N LYS A 131 -3.00 -25.64 -15.18
CA LYS A 131 -2.23 -26.70 -15.83
C LYS A 131 -1.11 -26.11 -16.69
N PRO A 132 0.13 -26.61 -16.55
CA PRO A 132 1.24 -26.11 -17.35
C PRO A 132 1.13 -26.60 -18.80
N VAL A 133 1.34 -25.69 -19.74
CA VAL A 133 1.57 -25.99 -21.16
C VAL A 133 3.05 -25.81 -21.45
N ARG A 134 3.71 -26.91 -21.79
CA ARG A 134 5.16 -26.94 -22.02
C ARG A 134 5.52 -26.21 -23.32
N GLY A 135 6.46 -25.27 -23.21
CA GLY A 135 7.24 -24.73 -24.32
C GLY A 135 8.67 -25.30 -24.38
N VAL A 136 9.49 -24.75 -25.27
CA VAL A 136 10.92 -25.14 -25.41
C VAL A 136 11.74 -24.66 -24.22
N ASN A 137 11.63 -23.36 -23.91
CA ASN A 137 12.35 -22.65 -22.86
C ASN A 137 11.37 -21.93 -21.91
N HIS A 138 10.12 -22.38 -21.84
CA HIS A 138 9.10 -21.72 -21.05
C HIS A 138 7.98 -22.69 -20.66
N VAL A 139 7.17 -22.26 -19.69
CA VAL A 139 5.91 -22.89 -19.29
C VAL A 139 4.82 -21.83 -19.36
N ARG A 140 3.71 -22.14 -20.03
CA ARG A 140 2.53 -21.26 -20.11
C ARG A 140 1.45 -21.77 -19.16
N TYR A 141 0.72 -20.87 -18.54
CA TYR A 141 -0.46 -21.14 -17.76
C TYR A 141 -1.61 -20.39 -18.40
N VAL A 142 -2.50 -21.13 -19.06
CA VAL A 142 -3.59 -20.56 -19.85
C VAL A 142 -4.79 -20.34 -18.95
N ASP A 143 -5.29 -19.12 -18.95
CA ASP A 143 -6.49 -18.68 -18.26
C ASP A 143 -7.03 -17.41 -18.97
N GLU A 144 -8.33 -17.17 -18.90
CA GLU A 144 -8.97 -16.05 -19.61
C GLU A 144 -8.65 -14.69 -18.97
N GLU A 145 -8.50 -14.65 -17.64
CA GLU A 145 -8.27 -13.40 -16.90
C GLU A 145 -6.79 -13.17 -16.61
N ILE A 146 -6.07 -14.24 -16.28
CA ILE A 146 -4.71 -14.15 -15.71
C ILE A 146 -3.66 -14.98 -16.43
N GLY A 147 -3.92 -15.36 -17.69
CA GLY A 147 -2.99 -16.15 -18.48
C GLY A 147 -1.57 -15.56 -18.50
N PHE A 148 -0.56 -16.38 -18.19
CA PHE A 148 0.82 -15.91 -18.06
C PHE A 148 1.84 -16.97 -18.49
N ARG A 149 3.08 -16.53 -18.69
CA ARG A 149 4.22 -17.36 -19.07
C ARG A 149 5.37 -17.19 -18.09
N VAL A 150 6.07 -18.28 -17.83
CA VAL A 150 7.39 -18.27 -17.18
C VAL A 150 8.43 -18.73 -18.20
N THR A 151 9.30 -17.83 -18.65
CA THR A 151 10.40 -18.15 -19.56
C THR A 151 11.69 -18.32 -18.76
N THR A 152 12.45 -19.37 -19.05
CA THR A 152 13.64 -19.77 -18.28
C THR A 152 14.66 -20.51 -19.13
N ASP A 153 15.92 -20.43 -18.71
CA ASP A 153 17.05 -21.22 -19.20
C ASP A 153 17.37 -22.43 -18.29
N ALA A 154 16.61 -22.62 -17.21
CA ALA A 154 16.60 -23.83 -16.42
C ALA A 154 15.93 -24.99 -17.18
N PRO A 155 16.26 -26.26 -16.89
CA PRO A 155 15.66 -27.40 -17.56
C PRO A 155 14.14 -27.50 -17.29
N VAL A 156 13.31 -27.10 -18.26
CA VAL A 156 11.84 -27.12 -18.15
C VAL A 156 11.30 -28.50 -17.74
N SER A 157 11.93 -29.60 -18.20
CA SER A 157 11.56 -30.96 -17.79
C SER A 157 11.66 -31.18 -16.27
N TYR A 158 12.70 -30.64 -15.62
CA TYR A 158 12.89 -30.77 -14.17
C TYR A 158 11.91 -29.92 -13.40
N ILE A 159 11.61 -28.72 -13.91
CA ILE A 159 10.58 -27.84 -13.32
C ILE A 159 9.21 -28.52 -13.35
N LEU A 160 8.79 -29.07 -14.50
CA LEU A 160 7.48 -29.70 -14.65
C LEU A 160 7.33 -31.01 -13.87
N SER A 161 8.42 -31.76 -13.70
CA SER A 161 8.43 -33.00 -12.91
C SER A 161 8.71 -32.79 -11.43
N GLY A 162 9.08 -31.57 -11.01
CA GLY A 162 9.51 -31.29 -9.64
C GLY A 162 10.78 -32.06 -9.26
N GLN A 163 11.65 -32.33 -10.22
CA GLN A 163 12.90 -33.06 -10.05
C GLN A 163 13.99 -32.13 -9.51
N SER A 164 14.76 -32.60 -8.53
CA SER A 164 15.96 -31.89 -8.06
C SER A 164 17.10 -32.01 -9.07
N PHE A 165 17.85 -30.95 -9.27
CA PHE A 165 18.99 -30.90 -10.19
C PHE A 165 20.13 -30.05 -9.61
N ILE A 166 21.34 -30.27 -10.12
CA ILE A 166 22.50 -29.44 -9.81
C ILE A 166 22.38 -28.13 -10.60
N LEU A 167 22.48 -27.00 -9.91
CA LEU A 167 22.64 -25.71 -10.56
C LEU A 167 24.13 -25.50 -10.85
N ASP A 168 24.53 -25.75 -12.10
CA ASP A 168 25.92 -25.67 -12.58
C ASP A 168 26.24 -24.35 -13.32
N ARG A 169 25.22 -23.54 -13.59
CA ARG A 169 25.29 -22.22 -14.20
C ARG A 169 24.23 -21.29 -13.62
N GLU A 170 24.37 -19.99 -13.89
CA GLU A 170 23.30 -19.03 -13.57
C GLU A 170 22.01 -19.41 -14.32
N ALA A 171 20.87 -19.11 -13.70
CA ALA A 171 19.56 -19.36 -14.30
C ALA A 171 18.59 -18.22 -13.98
N ALA A 172 17.77 -17.86 -14.95
CA ALA A 172 16.74 -16.84 -14.82
C ALA A 172 15.34 -17.42 -15.06
N PHE A 173 14.37 -16.83 -14.36
CA PHE A 173 12.94 -17.06 -14.54
C PHE A 173 12.28 -15.70 -14.71
N ILE A 174 11.67 -15.48 -15.87
CA ILE A 174 10.91 -14.27 -16.16
C ILE A 174 9.44 -14.67 -16.26
N LEU A 175 8.68 -14.31 -15.24
CA LEU A 175 7.23 -14.46 -15.19
C LEU A 175 6.60 -13.18 -15.73
N GLY A 176 5.72 -13.28 -16.71
CA GLY A 176 4.96 -12.13 -17.22
C GLY A 176 3.85 -12.54 -18.16
N ALA A 177 3.35 -11.58 -18.94
CA ALA A 177 2.39 -11.83 -20.02
C ALA A 177 2.86 -12.96 -20.94
N ASP A 178 1.92 -13.64 -21.61
CA ASP A 178 2.21 -14.76 -22.51
C ASP A 178 2.82 -14.32 -23.86
N GLU A 179 3.96 -13.66 -23.77
CA GLU A 179 4.74 -13.12 -24.87
C GLU A 179 6.12 -13.81 -24.90
N SER A 180 6.66 -13.99 -26.10
CA SER A 180 8.02 -14.50 -26.27
C SER A 180 9.05 -13.42 -25.96
N LEU A 181 10.10 -13.82 -25.27
CA LEU A 181 11.27 -12.95 -25.08
C LEU A 181 12.03 -12.78 -26.40
N SER A 182 12.63 -11.60 -26.57
CA SER A 182 13.42 -11.25 -27.76
C SER A 182 14.85 -11.77 -27.73
N ASP A 183 15.31 -12.26 -26.58
CA ASP A 183 16.69 -12.68 -26.31
C ASP A 183 16.71 -13.75 -25.21
N HIS A 184 17.90 -14.23 -24.85
CA HIS A 184 18.11 -15.20 -23.79
C HIS A 184 17.57 -14.70 -22.43
N PRO A 185 16.89 -15.54 -21.63
CA PRO A 185 16.29 -15.12 -20.35
C PRO A 185 17.29 -14.45 -19.41
N GLU A 186 18.47 -15.02 -19.24
CA GLU A 186 19.52 -14.45 -18.37
C GLU A 186 20.00 -13.06 -18.84
N THR A 187 20.16 -12.87 -20.15
CA THR A 187 20.57 -11.58 -20.74
C THR A 187 19.53 -10.49 -20.45
N ILE A 188 18.25 -10.80 -20.63
CA ILE A 188 17.15 -9.88 -20.33
C ILE A 188 17.05 -9.63 -18.83
N ALA A 189 17.18 -10.68 -18.01
CA ALA A 189 17.08 -10.58 -16.57
C ALA A 189 18.18 -9.68 -15.99
N GLN A 190 19.43 -9.82 -16.47
CA GLN A 190 20.55 -8.96 -16.07
C GLN A 190 20.35 -7.50 -16.53
N ASP A 191 19.95 -7.24 -17.78
CA ASP A 191 19.64 -5.87 -18.24
C ASP A 191 18.55 -5.22 -17.39
N TRP A 192 17.45 -5.95 -17.14
CA TRP A 192 16.33 -5.46 -16.36
C TRP A 192 16.73 -5.22 -14.90
N GLU A 193 17.58 -6.07 -14.32
CA GLU A 193 18.11 -5.88 -12.97
C GLU A 193 18.93 -4.59 -12.88
N ASP A 194 19.90 -4.40 -13.78
CA ASP A 194 20.81 -3.25 -13.76
C ASP A 194 20.04 -1.93 -13.93
N ARG A 195 19.07 -1.91 -14.85
CA ARG A 195 18.22 -0.74 -15.08
C ARG A 195 17.27 -0.48 -13.92
N THR A 196 16.71 -1.53 -13.32
CA THR A 196 15.85 -1.42 -12.12
C THR A 196 16.64 -0.93 -10.91
N CYS A 197 17.85 -1.44 -10.72
CA CYS A 197 18.78 -1.00 -9.67
C CYS A 197 19.13 0.48 -9.85
N THR A 198 19.46 0.88 -11.08
CA THR A 198 19.73 2.28 -11.43
C THR A 198 18.53 3.18 -11.18
N TYR A 199 17.33 2.74 -11.56
CA TYR A 199 16.09 3.48 -11.30
C TYR A 199 15.91 3.74 -9.80
N TRP A 200 15.95 2.70 -8.98
CA TRP A 200 15.72 2.83 -7.55
C TRP A 200 16.80 3.66 -6.85
N LYS A 201 18.07 3.46 -7.19
CA LYS A 201 19.17 4.27 -6.63
C LYS A 201 19.02 5.76 -6.99
N ARG A 202 18.57 6.08 -8.21
CA ARG A 202 18.27 7.46 -8.63
C ARG A 202 17.06 8.02 -7.89
N TRP A 203 16.01 7.23 -7.73
CA TRP A 203 14.80 7.63 -7.01
C TRP A 203 15.10 7.89 -5.53
N ALA A 204 15.80 6.98 -4.85
CA ALA A 204 16.20 7.17 -3.45
C ALA A 204 17.11 8.39 -3.28
N ARG A 205 18.02 8.63 -4.23
CA ARG A 205 18.89 9.83 -4.24
C ARG A 205 18.10 11.14 -4.36
N SER A 206 16.90 11.13 -4.94
CA SER A 206 16.07 12.34 -5.02
C SER A 206 15.31 12.67 -3.73
N LEU A 207 15.35 11.78 -2.73
CA LEU A 207 14.66 12.01 -1.47
C LEU A 207 15.43 12.98 -0.56
N ALA A 208 14.70 13.86 0.10
CA ALA A 208 15.19 14.72 1.18
C ALA A 208 15.20 13.93 2.49
N VAL A 209 16.16 13.02 2.64
CA VAL A 209 16.28 12.13 3.82
C VAL A 209 16.92 12.89 5.00
N PRO A 210 16.43 12.72 6.24
CA PRO A 210 17.07 13.29 7.43
C PRO A 210 18.47 12.69 7.68
N PHE A 211 19.27 13.36 8.51
CA PHE A 211 20.61 12.87 8.86
C PHE A 211 20.56 11.53 9.62
N GLU A 212 19.65 11.42 10.58
CA GLU A 212 19.45 10.24 11.41
C GLU A 212 18.50 9.24 10.73
N TRP A 213 18.63 7.95 11.05
CA TRP A 213 17.71 6.89 10.62
C TRP A 213 17.53 6.72 9.10
N GLN A 214 18.52 7.12 8.29
CA GLN A 214 18.45 7.10 6.83
C GLN A 214 18.01 5.74 6.25
N GLU A 215 18.56 4.64 6.78
CA GLU A 215 18.23 3.30 6.30
C GLU A 215 16.74 2.98 6.49
N ALA A 216 16.20 3.25 7.68
CA ALA A 216 14.78 3.04 7.99
C ALA A 216 13.88 3.94 7.13
N VAL A 217 14.24 5.23 6.99
CA VAL A 217 13.45 6.19 6.20
C VAL A 217 13.43 5.81 4.72
N VAL A 218 14.58 5.48 4.12
CA VAL A 218 14.64 5.06 2.71
C VAL A 218 13.88 3.76 2.51
N ARG A 219 14.01 2.79 3.42
CA ARG A 219 13.28 1.52 3.33
C ARG A 219 11.77 1.72 3.41
N ALA A 220 11.28 2.54 4.32
CA ALA A 220 9.87 2.90 4.44
C ALA A 220 9.38 3.63 3.19
N ALA A 221 10.14 4.61 2.69
CA ALA A 221 9.78 5.37 1.50
C ALA A 221 9.64 4.48 0.25
N VAL A 222 10.59 3.56 0.02
CA VAL A 222 10.47 2.61 -1.09
C VAL A 222 9.24 1.71 -0.91
N THR A 223 8.95 1.25 0.31
CA THR A 223 7.79 0.39 0.59
C THR A 223 6.48 1.11 0.29
N LEU A 224 6.33 2.35 0.77
CA LEU A 224 5.19 3.21 0.43
C LEU A 224 5.09 3.44 -1.08
N LYS A 225 6.22 3.63 -1.77
CA LYS A 225 6.24 3.78 -3.24
C LYS A 225 5.76 2.52 -3.97
N LEU A 226 6.00 1.33 -3.40
CA LEU A 226 5.51 0.06 -3.96
C LEU A 226 4.00 -0.12 -3.83
N CYS A 227 3.36 0.53 -2.85
CA CYS A 227 1.89 0.56 -2.69
C CYS A 227 1.19 1.49 -3.69
N VAL A 228 1.92 2.31 -4.44
CA VAL A 228 1.35 3.23 -5.44
C VAL A 228 1.06 2.48 -6.73
N TYR A 229 -0.22 2.32 -7.07
CA TYR A 229 -0.67 1.84 -8.37
C TYR A 229 -0.58 2.99 -9.40
N GLU A 230 0.53 3.03 -10.13
CA GLU A 230 0.95 4.25 -10.83
C GLU A 230 0.20 4.49 -12.16
N GLU A 231 -0.61 3.53 -12.62
CA GLU A 231 -1.50 3.75 -13.76
C GLU A 231 -2.58 4.78 -13.44
N THR A 232 -3.23 4.63 -12.29
CA THR A 232 -4.36 5.48 -11.87
C THR A 232 -3.94 6.54 -10.86
N GLY A 233 -2.88 6.26 -10.09
CA GLY A 233 -2.46 7.05 -8.95
C GLY A 233 -3.07 6.61 -7.61
N GLY A 234 -3.87 5.53 -7.61
CA GLY A 234 -4.37 4.92 -6.39
C GLY A 234 -3.24 4.37 -5.53
N ILE A 235 -3.44 4.38 -4.22
CA ILE A 235 -2.48 3.88 -3.23
C ILE A 235 -3.19 2.83 -2.40
N VAL A 236 -2.72 1.59 -2.45
CA VAL A 236 -3.32 0.52 -1.64
C VAL A 236 -2.92 0.67 -0.18
N ALA A 237 -3.82 0.33 0.74
CA ALA A 237 -3.52 0.36 2.17
C ALA A 237 -2.46 -0.70 2.53
N ALA A 238 -2.54 -1.90 1.96
CA ALA A 238 -1.50 -2.92 2.03
C ALA A 238 -1.49 -3.82 0.78
N LEU A 239 -0.38 -4.52 0.57
CA LEU A 239 -0.22 -5.48 -0.53
C LEU A 239 -0.65 -6.90 -0.16
N THR A 240 -1.59 -7.00 0.77
CA THR A 240 -2.10 -8.22 1.39
C THR A 240 -3.60 -8.12 1.63
N THR A 241 -4.27 -9.26 1.71
CA THR A 241 -5.67 -9.38 2.13
C THR A 241 -5.78 -10.37 3.27
N SER A 242 -6.79 -10.21 4.12
CA SER A 242 -7.28 -11.24 5.03
C SER A 242 -6.26 -11.80 6.02
N VAL A 243 -5.29 -10.97 6.40
CA VAL A 243 -4.45 -11.21 7.57
C VAL A 243 -5.18 -10.61 8.78
N PRO A 244 -5.47 -11.40 9.84
CA PRO A 244 -6.26 -10.93 10.97
C PRO A 244 -5.59 -9.79 11.75
N GLU A 245 -6.39 -8.82 12.22
CA GLU A 245 -5.93 -7.77 13.15
C GLU A 245 -5.36 -8.37 14.45
N HIS A 246 -5.96 -9.46 14.95
CA HIS A 246 -5.43 -10.27 16.06
C HIS A 246 -5.90 -11.73 15.96
N GLU A 247 -5.20 -12.61 16.69
CA GLU A 247 -5.46 -14.06 16.66
C GLU A 247 -6.91 -14.40 17.02
N GLY A 248 -7.53 -15.29 16.24
CA GLY A 248 -8.90 -15.76 16.47
C GLY A 248 -10.01 -14.75 16.11
N SER A 249 -9.66 -13.57 15.60
CA SER A 249 -10.63 -12.59 15.12
C SER A 249 -11.13 -12.90 13.70
N GLU A 250 -12.35 -12.48 13.39
CA GLU A 250 -12.89 -12.49 12.01
C GLU A 250 -12.64 -11.16 11.27
N ARG A 251 -11.80 -10.29 11.84
CA ARG A 251 -11.42 -8.98 11.30
C ARG A 251 -10.28 -9.13 10.28
N ASN A 252 -10.62 -9.79 9.17
CA ASN A 252 -9.69 -10.22 8.13
C ASN A 252 -10.00 -9.47 6.83
N TRP A 253 -9.69 -8.17 6.78
CA TRP A 253 -10.08 -7.31 5.67
C TRP A 253 -9.17 -7.43 4.45
N ASP A 254 -9.72 -7.17 3.26
CA ASP A 254 -8.91 -6.97 2.07
C ASP A 254 -8.37 -5.53 2.05
N TYR A 255 -7.06 -5.37 2.24
CA TYR A 255 -6.37 -4.09 2.29
C TYR A 255 -5.76 -3.70 0.94
N ARG A 256 -6.01 -4.47 -0.13
CA ARG A 256 -5.49 -4.19 -1.48
C ARG A 256 -6.25 -3.08 -2.21
N TYR A 257 -7.15 -2.39 -1.51
CA TYR A 257 -7.95 -1.27 -2.00
C TYR A 257 -7.41 0.08 -1.51
N CYS A 258 -7.94 1.15 -2.09
CA CYS A 258 -7.47 2.52 -1.90
C CYS A 258 -8.38 3.29 -0.94
N TRP A 259 -8.02 3.33 0.34
CA TRP A 259 -8.60 4.27 1.29
C TRP A 259 -8.06 5.67 1.03
N ILE A 260 -8.95 6.67 0.99
CA ILE A 260 -8.55 8.08 0.85
C ILE A 260 -7.63 8.48 2.02
N ARG A 261 -7.91 7.98 3.23
CA ARG A 261 -7.13 8.17 4.45
C ARG A 261 -5.68 7.72 4.31
N ASP A 262 -5.50 6.45 3.98
CA ASP A 262 -4.21 5.80 3.87
C ASP A 262 -3.39 6.42 2.73
N ALA A 263 -4.06 6.78 1.63
CA ALA A 263 -3.46 7.52 0.53
C ALA A 263 -2.99 8.92 0.95
N TYR A 264 -3.79 9.65 1.74
CA TYR A 264 -3.42 10.94 2.32
C TYR A 264 -2.12 10.83 3.14
N PHE A 265 -2.07 9.93 4.13
CA PHE A 265 -0.88 9.77 4.98
C PHE A 265 0.35 9.34 4.17
N THR A 266 0.17 8.43 3.20
CA THR A 266 1.25 7.99 2.31
C THR A 266 1.82 9.16 1.49
N VAL A 267 0.96 9.98 0.92
CA VAL A 267 1.35 11.16 0.12
C VAL A 267 2.04 12.20 1.00
N THR A 268 1.50 12.48 2.18
CA THR A 268 2.12 13.42 3.13
C THR A 268 3.52 12.94 3.54
N ALA A 269 3.69 11.65 3.86
CA ALA A 269 4.99 11.09 4.21
C ALA A 269 6.00 11.19 3.04
N LEU A 270 5.60 10.83 1.82
CA LEU A 270 6.48 10.91 0.65
C LEU A 270 6.79 12.36 0.24
N ASN A 271 5.84 13.28 0.40
CA ASN A 271 6.05 14.71 0.12
C ASN A 271 7.04 15.36 1.08
N ARG A 272 7.02 14.98 2.37
CA ARG A 272 8.02 15.42 3.36
C ARG A 272 9.44 15.02 2.92
N LEU A 273 9.57 13.91 2.18
CA LEU A 273 10.83 13.44 1.58
C LEU A 273 11.08 13.99 0.16
N SER A 274 10.34 15.01 -0.30
CA SER A 274 10.43 15.57 -1.66
C SER A 274 10.09 14.59 -2.81
N GLY A 275 9.31 13.54 -2.52
CA GLY A 275 8.81 12.56 -3.50
C GLY A 275 7.66 13.07 -4.39
N MET A 276 7.85 14.21 -5.07
CA MET A 276 6.76 14.97 -5.73
C MET A 276 6.00 14.24 -6.83
N GLY A 277 6.64 13.27 -7.50
CA GLY A 277 5.98 12.50 -8.57
C GLY A 277 4.75 11.74 -8.06
N THR A 278 4.78 11.23 -6.82
CA THR A 278 3.63 10.52 -6.23
C THR A 278 2.45 11.47 -6.00
N LEU A 279 2.71 12.73 -5.60
CA LEU A 279 1.67 13.73 -5.43
C LEU A 279 0.93 14.01 -6.74
N GLU A 280 1.62 14.19 -7.87
CA GLU A 280 0.95 14.46 -9.16
C GLU A 280 0.03 13.31 -9.61
N HIS A 281 0.42 12.06 -9.32
CA HIS A 281 -0.42 10.89 -9.58
C HIS A 281 -1.63 10.85 -8.64
N TYR A 282 -1.43 11.05 -7.34
CA TYR A 282 -2.51 11.09 -6.36
C TYR A 282 -3.52 12.21 -6.67
N MET A 283 -3.04 13.40 -7.02
CA MET A 283 -3.88 14.53 -7.45
C MET A 283 -4.81 14.14 -8.61
N ARG A 284 -4.32 13.34 -9.56
CA ARG A 284 -5.13 12.85 -10.68
C ARG A 284 -6.22 11.90 -10.20
N TRP A 285 -5.88 11.00 -9.30
CA TRP A 285 -6.81 10.04 -8.71
C TRP A 285 -7.92 10.74 -7.92
N VAL A 286 -7.55 11.65 -7.01
CA VAL A 286 -8.51 12.44 -6.21
C VAL A 286 -9.43 13.31 -7.08
N ARG A 287 -8.91 13.97 -8.12
CA ARG A 287 -9.76 14.76 -9.04
C ARG A 287 -10.84 13.92 -9.70
N ASN A 288 -10.54 12.68 -10.06
CA ASN A 288 -11.54 11.78 -10.63
C ASN A 288 -12.63 11.41 -9.60
N ILE A 289 -12.25 11.18 -8.34
CA ILE A 289 -13.21 10.94 -7.24
C ILE A 289 -14.14 12.15 -7.07
N VAL A 290 -13.56 13.35 -6.98
CA VAL A 290 -14.33 14.59 -6.82
C VAL A 290 -15.29 14.79 -8.00
N ALA A 291 -14.82 14.59 -9.23
CA ALA A 291 -15.64 14.70 -10.43
C ALA A 291 -16.77 13.67 -10.49
N GLN A 292 -16.54 12.42 -10.05
CA GLN A 292 -17.54 11.36 -10.00
C GLN A 292 -18.60 11.61 -8.92
N SER A 293 -18.21 12.14 -7.76
CA SER A 293 -19.13 12.44 -6.65
C SER A 293 -20.17 13.51 -7.00
N LYS A 294 -19.85 14.43 -7.92
CA LYS A 294 -20.69 15.59 -8.30
C LYS A 294 -21.19 16.40 -7.08
N GLY A 295 -20.37 16.50 -6.03
CA GLY A 295 -20.71 17.17 -4.77
C GLY A 295 -21.56 16.34 -3.80
N GLY A 296 -21.82 15.07 -4.12
CA GLY A 296 -22.50 14.11 -3.26
C GLY A 296 -21.60 13.43 -2.25
N HIS A 297 -21.99 12.22 -1.84
CA HIS A 297 -21.20 11.38 -0.96
C HIS A 297 -19.91 10.88 -1.65
N ILE A 298 -18.82 10.85 -0.90
CA ILE A 298 -17.54 10.24 -1.30
C ILE A 298 -17.36 9.03 -0.39
N GLN A 299 -17.30 7.83 -0.97
CA GLN A 299 -17.02 6.61 -0.21
C GLN A 299 -15.56 6.63 0.29
N PRO A 300 -15.27 6.00 1.44
CA PRO A 300 -13.94 6.07 2.03
C PRO A 300 -12.89 5.24 1.30
N VAL A 301 -13.31 4.16 0.62
CA VAL A 301 -12.43 3.22 -0.07
C VAL A 301 -12.92 2.91 -1.48
N TYR A 302 -11.99 2.79 -2.41
CA TYR A 302 -12.23 2.45 -3.82
C TYR A 302 -11.31 1.33 -4.29
N GLY A 303 -11.71 0.65 -5.36
CA GLY A 303 -10.80 -0.18 -6.14
C GLY A 303 -9.65 0.64 -6.73
N ILE A 304 -8.54 -0.02 -7.10
CA ILE A 304 -7.35 0.70 -7.58
C ILE A 304 -7.61 1.42 -8.92
N GLY A 305 -8.64 0.99 -9.66
CA GLY A 305 -9.17 1.61 -10.88
C GLY A 305 -10.33 2.58 -10.64
N LEU A 306 -10.63 2.96 -9.39
CA LEU A 306 -11.82 3.72 -8.97
C LEU A 306 -13.14 2.94 -9.05
N GLU A 307 -13.07 1.60 -9.02
CA GLU A 307 -14.25 0.77 -8.86
C GLU A 307 -14.95 1.13 -7.54
N ALA A 308 -16.21 1.54 -7.61
CA ALA A 308 -17.02 1.94 -6.45
C ALA A 308 -17.64 0.73 -5.74
N ASP A 309 -18.03 -0.28 -6.52
CA ASP A 309 -18.58 -1.53 -6.02
C ASP A 309 -17.45 -2.42 -5.50
N LEU A 310 -17.37 -2.51 -4.17
CA LEU A 310 -16.46 -3.41 -3.44
C LEU A 310 -17.25 -4.43 -2.63
N THR A 311 -18.38 -4.91 -3.16
CA THR A 311 -19.21 -5.93 -2.52
C THR A 311 -18.35 -7.07 -1.97
N GLU A 312 -18.51 -7.37 -0.67
CA GLU A 312 -17.73 -8.43 -0.02
C GLU A 312 -18.17 -9.82 -0.49
N ASP A 313 -17.19 -10.67 -0.80
CA ASP A 313 -17.35 -12.12 -0.98
C ASP A 313 -16.26 -12.87 -0.21
N PHE A 314 -16.41 -14.18 -0.09
CA PHE A 314 -15.49 -15.06 0.61
C PHE A 314 -14.82 -16.06 -0.32
N ALA A 315 -13.49 -16.08 -0.32
CA ALA A 315 -12.69 -17.09 -1.00
C ALA A 315 -12.71 -18.42 -0.23
N LYS A 316 -13.78 -19.21 -0.41
CA LYS A 316 -14.04 -20.46 0.34
C LYS A 316 -12.97 -21.53 0.20
N SER A 317 -12.18 -21.48 -0.87
CA SER A 317 -11.11 -22.44 -1.15
C SER A 317 -9.83 -22.16 -0.36
N LEU A 318 -9.71 -20.98 0.25
CA LEU A 318 -8.54 -20.60 1.07
C LEU A 318 -8.88 -20.71 2.56
N PRO A 319 -8.06 -21.43 3.36
CA PRO A 319 -8.29 -21.55 4.79
C PRO A 319 -8.01 -20.26 5.58
N GLY A 320 -7.27 -19.30 5.00
CA GLY A 320 -6.88 -18.07 5.66
C GLY A 320 -5.49 -18.11 6.26
N TYR A 321 -4.98 -16.95 6.68
CA TYR A 321 -3.63 -16.84 7.26
C TYR A 321 -3.51 -17.73 8.49
N ARG A 322 -2.64 -18.74 8.43
CA ARG A 322 -2.49 -19.78 9.48
C ARG A 322 -3.80 -20.53 9.81
N GLY A 323 -4.73 -20.62 8.86
CA GLY A 323 -6.04 -21.22 9.06
C GLY A 323 -7.06 -20.30 9.75
N MET A 324 -6.72 -19.02 9.97
CA MET A 324 -7.66 -18.02 10.45
C MET A 324 -8.42 -17.42 9.27
N GLY A 325 -9.54 -18.07 8.94
CA GLY A 325 -10.55 -17.53 8.04
C GLY A 325 -11.51 -16.56 8.74
N PRO A 326 -12.44 -15.93 7.99
CA PRO A 326 -12.62 -16.08 6.55
C PRO A 326 -11.58 -15.29 5.73
N VAL A 327 -11.43 -15.66 4.45
CA VAL A 327 -10.69 -14.85 3.46
C VAL A 327 -11.69 -14.00 2.69
N ARG A 328 -11.58 -12.67 2.83
CA ARG A 328 -12.45 -11.69 2.20
C ARG A 328 -11.87 -11.18 0.89
N VAL A 329 -12.78 -10.92 -0.04
CA VAL A 329 -12.58 -10.21 -1.30
C VAL A 329 -13.59 -9.07 -1.31
N GLY A 330 -13.21 -7.87 -1.73
CA GLY A 330 -14.04 -6.69 -1.51
C GLY A 330 -13.88 -6.13 -0.09
N ASN A 331 -14.59 -5.06 0.21
CA ASN A 331 -14.56 -4.43 1.52
C ASN A 331 -15.82 -3.60 1.78
N GLN A 332 -16.54 -3.94 2.84
CA GLN A 332 -17.79 -3.27 3.21
C GLN A 332 -17.57 -1.81 3.61
N ALA A 333 -16.35 -1.40 3.97
CA ALA A 333 -16.06 0.00 4.27
C ALA A 333 -16.48 0.95 3.13
N ALA A 334 -16.58 0.48 1.88
CA ALA A 334 -17.11 1.26 0.76
C ALA A 334 -18.55 1.79 0.99
N GLU A 335 -19.35 1.11 1.81
CA GLU A 335 -20.72 1.48 2.14
C GLU A 335 -20.81 2.42 3.34
N HIS A 336 -19.72 2.57 4.11
CA HIS A 336 -19.73 3.36 5.33
C HIS A 336 -19.77 4.85 5.02
N VAL A 337 -20.58 5.58 5.79
CA VAL A 337 -20.51 7.04 5.83
C VAL A 337 -19.34 7.42 6.74
N GLN A 338 -18.33 8.07 6.17
CA GLN A 338 -17.20 8.65 6.89
C GLN A 338 -17.06 10.11 6.48
N HIS A 339 -17.05 11.02 7.45
CA HIS A 339 -16.97 12.45 7.19
C HIS A 339 -15.53 12.96 7.09
N ASP A 340 -14.55 12.22 7.60
CA ASP A 340 -13.12 12.56 7.52
C ASP A 340 -12.57 12.57 6.08
N VAL A 341 -13.17 11.80 5.16
CA VAL A 341 -12.80 11.70 3.74
C VAL A 341 -12.73 13.06 3.04
N TYR A 342 -13.64 13.98 3.39
CA TYR A 342 -13.67 15.32 2.79
C TYR A 342 -12.43 16.12 3.18
N GLY A 343 -12.01 16.00 4.45
CA GLY A 343 -10.74 16.54 4.93
C GLY A 343 -9.55 15.93 4.20
N GLN A 344 -9.50 14.62 4.08
CA GLN A 344 -8.38 13.89 3.46
C GLN A 344 -8.21 14.27 1.98
N VAL A 345 -9.32 14.46 1.26
CA VAL A 345 -9.33 14.97 -0.13
C VAL A 345 -8.67 16.35 -0.18
N VAL A 346 -9.18 17.33 0.58
CA VAL A 346 -8.69 18.71 0.49
C VAL A 346 -7.27 18.84 1.03
N LEU A 347 -6.95 18.22 2.16
CA LEU A 347 -5.62 18.27 2.77
C LEU A 347 -4.57 17.59 1.91
N GLY A 348 -4.90 16.43 1.34
CA GLY A 348 -3.99 15.68 0.49
C GLY A 348 -3.59 16.43 -0.78
N VAL A 349 -4.44 17.34 -1.25
CA VAL A 349 -4.16 18.16 -2.43
C VAL A 349 -3.67 19.57 -2.10
N ALA A 350 -3.91 20.09 -0.90
CA ALA A 350 -3.65 21.49 -0.55
C ALA A 350 -2.21 21.93 -0.83
N GLN A 351 -1.23 21.10 -0.48
CA GLN A 351 0.20 21.41 -0.70
C GLN A 351 0.51 21.69 -2.18
N SER A 352 -0.21 21.05 -3.12
CA SER A 352 0.04 21.20 -4.56
C SER A 352 -0.22 22.62 -5.09
N PHE A 353 -1.06 23.42 -4.41
CA PHE A 353 -1.29 24.82 -4.76
C PHE A 353 -0.09 25.71 -4.44
N PHE A 354 0.71 25.34 -3.44
CA PHE A 354 1.83 26.13 -2.94
C PHE A 354 3.19 25.65 -3.46
N ASP A 355 3.27 24.39 -3.92
CA ASP A 355 4.52 23.79 -4.37
C ASP A 355 4.88 24.21 -5.80
N THR A 356 5.94 25.03 -5.92
CA THR A 356 6.40 25.58 -7.21
C THR A 356 7.20 24.59 -8.05
N ARG A 357 7.51 23.39 -7.52
CA ARG A 357 8.26 22.34 -8.22
C ARG A 357 7.39 21.50 -9.16
N LEU A 358 6.07 21.55 -8.99
CA LEU A 358 5.13 20.78 -9.80
C LEU A 358 5.09 21.26 -11.25
N LEU A 359 5.04 20.32 -12.19
CA LEU A 359 4.98 20.66 -13.62
C LEU A 359 3.62 21.25 -14.00
N LYS A 360 2.55 20.79 -13.33
CA LYS A 360 1.19 21.31 -13.48
C LYS A 360 0.66 21.75 -12.14
N ARG A 361 0.75 23.05 -11.89
CA ARG A 361 0.21 23.67 -10.68
C ARG A 361 -1.31 23.83 -10.80
N PRO A 362 -2.08 23.45 -9.77
CA PRO A 362 -3.49 23.79 -9.68
C PRO A 362 -3.68 25.31 -9.63
N GLY A 363 -4.78 25.79 -10.20
CA GLY A 363 -5.21 27.18 -10.16
C GLY A 363 -6.65 27.32 -9.68
N ILE A 364 -7.32 28.39 -10.13
CA ILE A 364 -8.69 28.72 -9.72
C ILE A 364 -9.67 27.58 -10.07
N ALA A 365 -9.54 26.97 -11.26
CA ALA A 365 -10.44 25.91 -11.69
C ALA A 365 -10.36 24.67 -10.77
N GLU A 366 -9.17 24.26 -10.36
CA GLU A 366 -9.01 23.17 -9.40
C GLU A 366 -9.49 23.55 -7.99
N PHE A 367 -9.33 24.82 -7.59
CA PHE A 367 -9.89 25.31 -6.33
C PHE A 367 -11.42 25.22 -6.33
N GLU A 368 -12.09 25.71 -7.38
CA GLU A 368 -13.55 25.65 -7.54
C GLU A 368 -14.08 24.21 -7.55
N GLN A 369 -13.30 23.25 -8.04
CA GLN A 369 -13.65 21.81 -7.96
C GLN A 369 -13.63 21.26 -6.53
N LEU A 370 -12.80 21.83 -5.64
CA LEU A 370 -12.71 21.41 -4.23
C LEU A 370 -13.77 22.08 -3.35
N GLU A 371 -14.36 23.19 -3.79
CA GLU A 371 -15.37 23.91 -3.00
C GLU A 371 -16.59 23.04 -2.63
N PRO A 372 -17.19 22.24 -3.54
CA PRO A 372 -18.25 21.31 -3.17
C PRO A 372 -17.84 20.29 -2.09
N VAL A 373 -16.58 19.88 -2.06
CA VAL A 373 -16.03 18.98 -1.02
C VAL A 373 -16.01 19.69 0.32
N GLY A 374 -15.59 20.96 0.34
CA GLY A 374 -15.62 21.82 1.53
C GLY A 374 -17.03 22.12 2.03
N GLU A 375 -17.99 22.34 1.13
CA GLU A 375 -19.39 22.56 1.52
C GLU A 375 -19.96 21.30 2.17
N ARG A 376 -19.61 20.14 1.60
CA ARG A 376 -20.05 18.87 2.16
C ARG A 376 -19.45 18.64 3.54
N ALA A 377 -18.14 18.87 3.72
CA ALA A 377 -17.47 18.83 5.03
C ALA A 377 -18.16 19.74 6.06
N PHE A 378 -18.45 20.99 5.69
CA PHE A 378 -19.17 21.92 6.56
C PHE A 378 -20.59 21.43 6.88
N SER A 379 -21.29 20.82 5.92
CA SER A 379 -22.66 20.34 6.16
C SER A 379 -22.76 19.16 7.13
N VAL A 380 -21.70 18.36 7.28
CA VAL A 380 -21.71 17.10 8.05
C VAL A 380 -20.84 17.08 9.31
N HIS A 381 -20.08 18.14 9.57
CA HIS A 381 -19.05 18.17 10.63
C HIS A 381 -19.55 17.83 12.05
N ASP A 382 -20.85 17.99 12.32
CA ASP A 382 -21.48 17.77 13.63
C ASP A 382 -22.58 16.68 13.52
N THR A 383 -22.41 15.73 12.60
CA THR A 383 -23.34 14.63 12.36
C THR A 383 -22.66 13.27 12.51
N PRO A 384 -23.38 12.23 12.99
CA PRO A 384 -22.78 10.92 13.21
C PRO A 384 -22.21 10.25 11.96
N ASP A 385 -21.09 9.55 12.11
CA ASP A 385 -20.45 8.72 11.08
C ASP A 385 -19.75 7.50 11.70
N ALA A 386 -19.12 6.65 10.88
CA ALA A 386 -18.45 5.43 11.33
C ALA A 386 -17.04 5.66 11.93
N GLY A 387 -16.54 6.91 11.89
CA GLY A 387 -15.21 7.29 12.37
C GLY A 387 -14.05 6.67 11.59
N ILE A 388 -12.82 7.01 12.01
CA ILE A 388 -11.57 6.57 11.35
C ILE A 388 -11.32 5.06 11.48
N TRP A 389 -11.89 4.42 12.52
CA TRP A 389 -11.75 2.98 12.79
C TRP A 389 -12.87 2.13 12.18
N GLU A 390 -13.81 2.76 11.47
CA GLU A 390 -14.81 2.11 10.63
C GLU A 390 -15.69 1.11 11.41
N PHE A 391 -16.19 1.55 12.56
CA PHE A 391 -17.03 0.71 13.41
C PHE A 391 -18.33 0.35 12.67
N ARG A 392 -18.55 -0.95 12.42
CA ARG A 392 -19.70 -1.42 11.62
C ARG A 392 -21.07 -1.15 12.26
N THR A 393 -21.14 -0.92 13.57
CA THR A 393 -22.40 -0.83 14.31
C THR A 393 -22.51 0.42 15.19
N ILE A 394 -21.52 1.31 15.12
CA ILE A 394 -21.46 2.51 15.96
C ILE A 394 -21.35 3.70 15.03
N GLU A 395 -22.31 4.61 15.17
CA GLU A 395 -22.23 5.94 14.57
C GLU A 395 -22.26 6.99 15.68
N GLN A 396 -21.25 7.85 15.68
CA GLN A 396 -21.14 8.96 16.63
C GLN A 396 -20.60 10.19 15.91
N VAL A 397 -20.74 11.37 16.52
CA VAL A 397 -20.03 12.57 16.03
C VAL A 397 -18.57 12.44 16.44
N HIS A 398 -17.78 11.74 15.64
CA HIS A 398 -16.39 11.44 15.96
C HIS A 398 -15.52 12.70 15.91
N THR A 399 -14.74 12.91 16.97
CA THR A 399 -13.87 14.08 17.10
C THR A 399 -12.87 14.15 15.95
N SER A 400 -12.27 13.01 15.56
CA SER A 400 -11.35 12.89 14.42
C SER A 400 -12.00 13.35 13.10
N SER A 401 -13.25 12.95 12.86
CA SER A 401 -13.99 13.31 11.65
C SER A 401 -14.30 14.80 11.59
N ALA A 402 -14.70 15.39 12.72
CA ALA A 402 -14.95 16.82 12.82
C ALA A 402 -13.67 17.67 12.63
N ILE A 403 -12.52 17.21 13.15
CA ILE A 403 -11.20 17.83 12.92
C ILE A 403 -10.85 17.81 11.42
N MET A 404 -11.10 16.71 10.73
CA MET A 404 -10.84 16.61 9.30
C MET A 404 -11.80 17.47 8.47
N CYS A 405 -13.07 17.58 8.87
CA CYS A 405 -14.01 18.54 8.28
C CYS A 405 -13.54 20.00 8.46
N TRP A 406 -13.08 20.36 9.65
CA TRP A 406 -12.46 21.67 9.90
C TRP A 406 -11.29 21.92 8.95
N ALA A 407 -10.43 20.92 8.82
CA ALA A 407 -9.22 21.03 8.04
C ALA A 407 -9.53 21.28 6.56
N ALA A 408 -10.59 20.68 6.00
CA ALA A 408 -11.05 21.00 4.64
C ALA A 408 -11.35 22.49 4.47
N CYS A 409 -12.18 23.07 5.35
CA CYS A 409 -12.53 24.49 5.28
C CYS A 409 -11.31 25.41 5.49
N ASP A 410 -10.46 25.11 6.47
CA ASP A 410 -9.26 25.90 6.74
C ASP A 410 -8.28 25.89 5.54
N ARG A 411 -8.06 24.72 4.91
CA ARG A 411 -7.16 24.64 3.75
C ARG A 411 -7.75 25.35 2.53
N LEU A 412 -9.07 25.29 2.32
CA LEU A 412 -9.73 26.09 1.26
C LEU A 412 -9.55 27.59 1.49
N ALA A 413 -9.66 28.07 2.74
CA ALA A 413 -9.44 29.48 3.06
C ALA A 413 -8.00 29.91 2.71
N LYS A 414 -7.00 29.09 3.06
CA LYS A 414 -5.57 29.34 2.76
C LYS A 414 -5.28 29.32 1.26
N ILE A 415 -5.86 28.37 0.53
CA ILE A 415 -5.72 28.28 -0.93
C ILE A 415 -6.35 29.52 -1.60
N ALA A 416 -7.59 29.88 -1.21
CA ALA A 416 -8.27 31.06 -1.75
C ALA A 416 -7.45 32.35 -1.53
N ALA A 417 -6.87 32.52 -0.33
CA ALA A 417 -6.00 33.65 -0.04
C ALA A 417 -4.75 33.68 -0.93
N TYR A 418 -4.11 32.53 -1.15
CA TYR A 418 -2.95 32.40 -2.04
C TYR A 418 -3.29 32.72 -3.51
N LEU A 419 -4.47 32.31 -3.97
CA LEU A 419 -4.98 32.61 -5.32
C LEU A 419 -5.49 34.05 -5.48
N GLY A 420 -5.49 34.87 -4.42
CA GLY A 420 -5.98 36.25 -4.44
C GLY A 420 -7.51 36.39 -4.41
N LEU A 421 -8.24 35.34 -4.01
CA LEU A 421 -9.70 35.29 -3.94
C LEU A 421 -10.20 35.70 -2.54
N ALA A 422 -10.00 36.97 -2.17
CA ALA A 422 -10.29 37.47 -0.82
C ALA A 422 -11.71 37.15 -0.29
N PRO A 423 -12.80 37.33 -1.07
CA PRO A 423 -14.15 36.98 -0.60
C PRO A 423 -14.32 35.48 -0.29
N ARG A 424 -13.68 34.60 -1.08
CA ARG A 424 -13.73 33.16 -0.85
C ARG A 424 -12.86 32.75 0.35
N ALA A 425 -11.72 33.41 0.55
CA ALA A 425 -10.88 33.18 1.72
C ALA A 425 -11.63 33.50 3.02
N GLU A 426 -12.37 34.60 3.05
CA GLU A 426 -13.21 34.98 4.20
C GLU A 426 -14.35 33.97 4.42
N TYR A 427 -15.07 33.62 3.36
CA TYR A 427 -16.16 32.64 3.39
C TYR A 427 -15.77 31.27 3.99
N TRP A 428 -14.60 30.75 3.58
CA TRP A 428 -14.10 29.46 4.07
C TRP A 428 -13.52 29.56 5.48
N ARG A 429 -12.91 30.69 5.83
CA ARG A 429 -12.40 30.94 7.18
C ARG A 429 -13.54 31.00 8.19
N GLU A 430 -14.64 31.68 7.89
CA GLU A 430 -15.83 31.73 8.74
C GLU A 430 -16.34 30.30 9.07
N ARG A 431 -16.43 29.44 8.06
CA ARG A 431 -16.82 28.03 8.22
C ARG A 431 -15.83 27.25 9.09
N ALA A 432 -14.54 27.43 8.85
CA ALA A 432 -13.50 26.81 9.67
C ALA A 432 -13.61 27.28 11.13
N ASP A 433 -13.85 28.55 11.40
CA ASP A 433 -13.99 29.08 12.76
C ASP A 433 -15.21 28.51 13.50
N ILE A 434 -16.33 28.32 12.79
CA ILE A 434 -17.53 27.65 13.33
C ILE A 434 -17.21 26.22 13.75
N ILE A 435 -16.62 25.41 12.86
CA ILE A 435 -16.29 24.01 13.16
C ILE A 435 -15.26 23.94 14.30
N ARG A 436 -14.24 24.80 14.26
CA ARG A 436 -13.20 24.85 15.30
C ARG A 436 -13.78 25.11 16.69
N THR A 437 -14.70 26.07 16.78
CA THR A 437 -15.39 26.38 18.04
C THR A 437 -16.17 25.18 18.54
N SER A 438 -16.97 24.55 17.66
CA SER A 438 -17.75 23.35 18.00
C SER A 438 -16.86 22.19 18.49
N VAL A 439 -15.77 21.88 17.78
CA VAL A 439 -14.83 20.81 18.17
C VAL A 439 -14.21 21.09 19.54
N LEU A 440 -13.67 22.29 19.74
CA LEU A 440 -12.95 22.62 20.98
C LEU A 440 -13.87 22.69 22.21
N GLU A 441 -15.17 22.91 22.01
CA GLU A 441 -16.17 22.92 23.08
C GLU A 441 -16.77 21.54 23.34
N LYS A 442 -17.18 20.82 22.29
CA LYS A 442 -17.96 19.57 22.42
C LYS A 442 -17.13 18.30 22.55
N ALA A 443 -15.90 18.29 22.03
CA ALA A 443 -15.00 17.14 22.17
C ALA A 443 -14.25 17.14 23.51
N TRP A 444 -14.11 18.30 24.15
CA TRP A 444 -13.48 18.41 25.46
C TRP A 444 -14.44 17.92 26.54
N ASN A 445 -14.00 16.93 27.32
CA ASN A 445 -14.77 16.46 28.46
C ASN A 445 -14.04 16.86 29.78
N PRO A 446 -14.68 17.67 30.64
CA PRO A 446 -14.07 18.11 31.90
C PRO A 446 -14.00 17.02 32.99
N GLU A 447 -14.74 15.92 32.88
CA GLU A 447 -14.69 14.81 33.83
C GLU A 447 -13.42 13.97 33.66
N VAL A 448 -13.04 13.70 32.41
CA VAL A 448 -11.81 12.95 32.06
C VAL A 448 -10.64 13.87 31.71
N GLU A 449 -10.85 15.19 31.74
CA GLU A 449 -9.86 16.23 31.43
C GLU A 449 -9.11 15.97 30.10
N ALA A 450 -9.84 15.53 29.07
CA ALA A 450 -9.30 15.18 27.76
C ALA A 450 -10.26 15.53 26.62
N PHE A 451 -9.71 15.69 25.41
CA PHE A 451 -10.48 15.54 24.18
C PHE A 451 -10.76 14.05 23.94
N THR A 452 -12.02 13.71 23.72
CA THR A 452 -12.51 12.32 23.68
C THR A 452 -12.82 11.85 22.26
N ALA A 453 -13.07 10.55 22.08
CA ALA A 453 -13.29 9.89 20.79
C ALA A 453 -14.45 10.50 19.98
N ALA A 454 -15.49 10.97 20.67
CA ALA A 454 -16.68 11.57 20.08
C ALA A 454 -17.25 12.67 20.97
N PHE A 455 -18.04 13.57 20.38
CA PHE A 455 -18.63 14.69 21.11
C PHE A 455 -19.50 14.23 22.28
N GLY A 456 -19.26 14.80 23.46
CA GLY A 456 -19.97 14.46 24.70
C GLY A 456 -19.66 13.07 25.27
N GLY A 457 -18.72 12.32 24.67
CA GLY A 457 -18.28 11.01 25.17
C GLY A 457 -17.25 11.12 26.30
N THR A 458 -16.85 9.96 26.84
CA THR A 458 -15.77 9.83 27.84
C THR A 458 -14.63 8.92 27.36
N ASP A 459 -14.87 8.14 26.30
CA ASP A 459 -13.88 7.22 25.74
C ASP A 459 -12.69 7.99 25.14
N LEU A 460 -11.47 7.54 25.44
CA LEU A 460 -10.24 8.09 24.87
C LEU A 460 -9.97 7.46 23.51
N ASP A 461 -9.34 8.20 22.60
CA ASP A 461 -8.94 7.68 21.28
C ASP A 461 -7.65 8.37 20.81
N ALA A 462 -6.68 7.57 20.37
CA ALA A 462 -5.37 8.06 19.95
C ALA A 462 -5.43 8.95 18.69
N SER A 463 -6.45 8.81 17.85
CA SER A 463 -6.64 9.63 16.65
C SER A 463 -6.82 11.13 16.96
N VAL A 464 -7.27 11.47 18.17
CA VAL A 464 -7.42 12.85 18.63
C VAL A 464 -6.07 13.57 18.76
N LEU A 465 -4.96 12.84 18.90
CA LEU A 465 -3.62 13.44 18.90
C LEU A 465 -3.26 14.15 17.59
N LEU A 466 -3.93 13.81 16.48
CA LEU A 466 -3.73 14.48 15.19
C LEU A 466 -4.18 15.95 15.19
N MET A 467 -4.93 16.41 16.20
CA MET A 467 -5.37 17.80 16.32
C MET A 467 -4.22 18.82 16.18
N GLU A 468 -3.09 18.54 16.84
CA GLU A 468 -1.93 19.42 16.82
C GLU A 468 -1.25 19.42 15.45
N GLU A 469 -1.00 18.24 14.89
CA GLU A 469 -0.35 18.09 13.58
C GLU A 469 -1.20 18.73 12.45
N ILE A 470 -2.53 18.61 12.53
CA ILE A 470 -3.48 19.21 11.58
C ILE A 470 -3.60 20.73 11.79
N GLY A 471 -3.31 21.20 13.02
CA GLY A 471 -3.17 22.62 13.38
C GLY A 471 -4.44 23.27 13.95
N ILE A 472 -5.42 22.50 14.43
CA ILE A 472 -6.66 23.06 15.02
C ILE A 472 -6.39 23.64 16.42
N ILE A 473 -5.42 23.05 17.12
CA ILE A 473 -4.97 23.41 18.46
C ILE A 473 -3.44 23.51 18.47
N ARG A 474 -2.89 24.30 19.40
CA ARG A 474 -1.44 24.40 19.60
C ARG A 474 -0.96 23.30 20.55
N SER A 475 0.27 22.84 20.37
CA SER A 475 0.91 21.88 21.27
C SER A 475 1.01 22.36 22.71
N GLU A 476 1.03 23.68 22.93
CA GLU A 476 1.10 24.30 24.26
C GLU A 476 -0.27 24.52 24.93
N ASP A 477 -1.39 24.21 24.26
CA ASP A 477 -2.72 24.34 24.88
C ASP A 477 -2.83 23.34 26.05
N PRO A 478 -3.16 23.80 27.27
CA PRO A 478 -3.25 22.93 28.44
C PRO A 478 -4.18 21.73 28.25
N ARG A 479 -5.26 21.89 27.48
CA ARG A 479 -6.21 20.80 27.18
C ARG A 479 -5.58 19.73 26.29
N TYR A 480 -4.77 20.13 25.32
CA TYR A 480 -4.04 19.19 24.46
C TYR A 480 -2.98 18.43 25.26
N ILE A 481 -2.21 19.12 26.09
CA ILE A 481 -1.23 18.50 26.98
C ILE A 481 -1.90 17.49 27.92
N SER A 482 -3.03 17.87 28.53
CA SER A 482 -3.82 16.96 29.37
C SER A 482 -4.24 15.71 28.58
N THR A 483 -4.80 15.89 27.38
CA THR A 483 -5.20 14.78 26.51
C THR A 483 -4.04 13.82 26.19
N VAL A 484 -2.85 14.34 25.90
CA VAL A 484 -1.64 13.53 25.67
C VAL A 484 -1.29 12.70 26.92
N HIS A 485 -1.39 13.29 28.11
CA HIS A 485 -1.12 12.59 29.36
C HIS A 485 -2.14 11.49 29.65
N GLU A 486 -3.43 11.78 29.45
CA GLU A 486 -4.52 10.81 29.64
C GLU A 486 -4.38 9.62 28.69
N ILE A 487 -4.17 9.87 27.39
CA ILE A 487 -3.93 8.81 26.39
C ILE A 487 -2.68 8.00 26.72
N ASN A 488 -1.57 8.66 27.13
CA ASN A 488 -0.36 7.95 27.53
C ASN A 488 -0.56 7.09 28.78
N ARG A 489 -1.44 7.50 29.71
CA ARG A 489 -1.72 6.71 30.92
C ARG A 489 -2.58 5.49 30.61
N ASP A 490 -3.60 5.65 29.77
CA ASP A 490 -4.65 4.64 29.60
C ASP A 490 -4.38 3.69 28.41
N LEU A 491 -3.85 4.22 27.32
CA LEU A 491 -3.73 3.48 26.04
C LEU A 491 -2.31 3.00 25.73
N LYS A 492 -1.29 3.41 26.49
CA LYS A 492 0.10 3.05 26.18
C LYS A 492 0.50 1.70 26.79
N GLU A 493 1.11 0.85 25.97
CA GLU A 493 1.77 -0.38 26.40
C GLU A 493 3.19 -0.46 25.82
N GLY A 494 4.20 -0.35 26.68
CA GLY A 494 5.61 -0.29 26.24
C GLY A 494 5.86 0.92 25.31
N ASP A 495 6.31 0.65 24.10
CA ASP A 495 6.53 1.65 23.05
C ASP A 495 5.34 1.78 22.07
N HIS A 496 4.20 1.15 22.39
CA HIS A 496 3.00 1.09 21.56
C HIS A 496 1.80 1.77 22.23
N ILE A 497 0.80 2.14 21.42
CA ILE A 497 -0.44 2.79 21.87
C ILE A 497 -1.63 2.05 21.24
N TYR A 498 -2.63 1.70 22.05
CA TYR A 498 -3.92 1.18 21.59
C TYR A 498 -4.74 2.27 20.87
N ARG A 499 -5.64 1.86 19.98
CA ARG A 499 -6.49 2.80 19.23
C ARG A 499 -7.39 3.62 20.16
N HIS A 500 -8.00 2.94 21.12
CA HIS A 500 -8.96 3.39 22.11
C HIS A 500 -8.99 2.40 23.27
#